data_AF-A0A7J4PJY8-F1
#
_entry.id   AF-A0A7J4PJY8-F1
#
_cell.length_a   1.000
_cell.length_b   1.000
_cell.length_c   1.000
_cell.angle_alpha   90.00
_cell.angle_beta   90.00
_cell.angle_gamma   90.00
#
_symmetry.space_group_name_H-M   'P 1'
#
loop_
_entity.id
_entity.type
_entity.pdbx_description
1 polymer ?
#
loop_
_entity_poly.entity_id
_entity_poly.type
_entity_poly.pdbx_seq_one_letter_code
_entity_poly.pdbx_strand_id
1 'polypeptide(L)'
;MTASTGAAYTITVDGSGGADYTKIQEAVDNANDTDTVIVHSGIYSENILINKPLTLKPADNNSNIIIKATNSSNYIFHIRSSNTSITGFNLTGETGSKLRSGIYLDNVKHCQISGNSISNVKDGILLSSSRENNIEGNSLYSNGLHGINISGSDNNIISKNRVFSNRYGIIVESSNSNLISGNNASLNENYGIALFKTNESIVKDNIATGNRHGICLTSSFNNKIENNSAFKNTLSGSVVWDSEANRLENNNFSFNGDSGLTLLHENSNNRVVNNEISHNNNGIYSRSDGALILNNTINSNDKYGILLIHTEDNIIENNTLLDNEKGIETKKLSENRISSNTIDDRLTTRKLISAFLILIVIGTAYYLKKESLILKALKVLLIAAIVLILAILAWYFPFESSLYESSVEINNIQWADTASINESYTGGNLSMDLAYLEKYAYP
;
A
#
# COMPACT_ATOMS: atom_id res chain seq x y z
N MET A 1 55.12 -6.62 15.72
CA MET A 1 54.45 -5.41 15.21
C MET A 1 53.40 -5.01 16.23
N THR A 2 53.69 -3.96 16.98
CA THR A 2 52.75 -3.35 17.92
C THR A 2 51.65 -2.68 17.09
N ALA A 3 50.44 -3.22 17.14
CA ALA A 3 49.25 -2.50 16.69
C ALA A 3 49.08 -1.32 17.65
N SER A 4 49.57 -0.13 17.25
CA SER A 4 49.14 1.09 17.90
C SER A 4 47.67 1.27 17.52
N THR A 5 46.77 1.02 18.46
CA THR A 5 45.41 1.55 18.42
C THR A 5 45.53 3.07 18.55
N GLY A 6 45.87 3.74 17.45
CA GLY A 6 45.83 5.20 17.37
C GLY A 6 44.40 5.64 17.66
N ALA A 7 44.23 6.64 18.52
CA ALA A 7 42.93 7.24 18.75
C ALA A 7 42.41 7.79 17.41
N ALA A 8 41.14 7.53 17.08
CA ALA A 8 40.50 8.06 15.89
C ALA A 8 40.66 9.59 15.85
N TYR A 9 41.34 10.08 14.82
CA TYR A 9 41.61 11.50 14.63
C TYR A 9 40.47 12.16 13.84
N THR A 10 40.33 13.47 14.01
CA THR A 10 39.36 14.27 13.26
C THR A 10 40.09 15.07 12.20
N ILE A 11 39.68 14.89 10.94
CA ILE A 11 40.17 15.63 9.78
C ILE A 11 39.05 16.53 9.29
N THR A 12 39.36 17.76 8.90
CA THR A 12 38.37 18.74 8.44
C THR A 12 38.52 19.09 6.96
N VAL A 13 37.39 19.31 6.28
CA VAL A 13 37.34 19.69 4.87
C VAL A 13 36.49 20.95 4.69
N ASP A 14 37.05 21.96 4.04
CA ASP A 14 36.37 23.20 3.68
C ASP A 14 36.83 23.65 2.29
N GLY A 15 35.90 23.66 1.33
CA GLY A 15 36.16 24.09 -0.05
C GLY A 15 36.68 25.53 -0.19
N SER A 16 36.56 26.36 0.85
CA SER A 16 37.10 27.73 0.90
C SER A 16 38.54 27.83 1.45
N GLY A 17 39.08 26.74 2.00
CA GLY A 17 40.46 26.65 2.49
C GLY A 17 40.64 26.90 4.00
N GLY A 18 39.57 26.96 4.79
CA GLY A 18 39.62 27.17 6.24
C GLY A 18 39.87 25.91 7.09
N ALA A 19 40.16 24.77 6.47
CA ALA A 19 40.27 23.46 7.11
C ALA A 19 41.56 22.73 6.69
N ASP A 20 41.76 21.50 7.21
CA ASP A 20 42.94 20.68 6.90
C ASP A 20 43.08 20.40 5.39
N TYR A 21 41.94 20.22 4.71
CA TYR A 21 41.87 19.95 3.27
C TYR A 21 40.77 20.78 2.58
N THR A 22 40.92 20.98 1.26
CA THR A 22 39.89 21.62 0.41
C THR A 22 39.03 20.62 -0.37
N LYS A 23 39.48 19.36 -0.45
CA LYS A 23 38.84 18.27 -1.17
C LYS A 23 38.54 17.10 -0.25
N ILE A 24 37.38 16.48 -0.44
CA ILE A 24 36.94 15.36 0.37
C ILE A 24 37.81 14.13 0.09
N GLN A 25 38.12 13.85 -1.18
CA GLN A 25 38.95 12.68 -1.51
C GLN A 25 40.35 12.79 -0.89
N GLU A 26 40.94 13.97 -0.86
CA GLU A 26 42.27 14.18 -0.28
C GLU A 26 42.27 13.91 1.24
N ALA A 27 41.24 14.36 1.94
CA ALA A 27 41.06 14.03 3.36
C ALA A 27 40.87 12.53 3.59
N VAL A 28 40.08 11.86 2.75
CA VAL A 28 39.90 10.40 2.79
C VAL A 28 41.22 9.66 2.55
N ASP A 29 42.01 10.10 1.57
CA ASP A 29 43.29 9.47 1.22
C ASP A 29 44.31 9.58 2.36
N ASN A 30 44.29 10.69 3.11
CA ASN A 30 45.19 10.94 4.23
C ASN A 30 44.65 10.47 5.60
N ALA A 31 43.36 10.14 5.71
CA ALA A 31 42.78 9.56 6.90
C ALA A 31 43.39 8.19 7.25
N ASN A 32 43.54 7.91 8.54
CA ASN A 32 43.81 6.57 9.04
C ASN A 32 42.51 5.79 9.19
N ASP A 33 42.65 4.48 9.38
CA ASP A 33 41.52 3.61 9.71
C ASP A 33 40.78 4.14 10.95
N THR A 34 39.45 4.18 10.85
CA THR A 34 38.48 4.65 11.87
C THR A 34 38.46 6.15 12.14
N ASP A 35 39.27 6.95 11.44
CA ASP A 35 39.23 8.41 11.56
C ASP A 35 37.86 8.97 11.13
N THR A 36 37.58 10.19 11.61
CA THR A 36 36.39 10.96 11.23
C THR A 36 36.80 12.12 10.34
N VAL A 37 36.23 12.18 9.14
CA VAL A 37 36.32 13.34 8.25
C VAL A 37 35.05 14.18 8.42
N ILE A 38 35.23 15.40 8.90
CA ILE A 38 34.20 16.41 9.04
C ILE A 38 34.24 17.31 7.80
N VAL A 39 33.11 17.43 7.10
CA VAL A 39 32.98 18.26 5.91
C VAL A 39 32.15 19.49 6.24
N HIS A 40 32.69 20.68 5.97
CA HIS A 40 31.99 21.95 6.10
C HIS A 40 31.10 22.21 4.87
N SER A 41 30.08 23.07 5.06
CA SER A 41 29.15 23.48 4.01
C SER A 41 29.87 23.93 2.74
N GLY A 42 29.36 23.52 1.58
CA GLY A 42 30.01 23.82 0.31
C GLY A 42 29.50 22.97 -0.84
N ILE A 43 29.97 23.29 -2.04
CA ILE A 43 29.74 22.49 -3.24
C ILE A 43 31.05 21.82 -3.61
N TYR A 44 31.05 20.50 -3.59
CA TYR A 44 32.20 19.66 -3.90
C TYR A 44 31.93 18.91 -5.19
N SER A 45 32.76 19.11 -6.21
CA SER A 45 32.67 18.37 -7.47
C SER A 45 33.72 17.26 -7.43
N GLU A 46 33.31 16.06 -6.99
CA GLU A 46 34.20 14.93 -6.75
C GLU A 46 33.49 13.58 -7.00
N ASN A 47 34.27 12.56 -7.33
CA ASN A 47 33.89 11.15 -7.19
C ASN A 47 34.79 10.56 -6.11
N ILE A 48 34.20 10.03 -5.05
CA ILE A 48 34.89 9.70 -3.81
C ILE A 48 34.97 8.18 -3.63
N LEU A 49 36.19 7.66 -3.52
CA LEU A 49 36.50 6.27 -3.23
C LEU A 49 36.82 6.13 -1.74
N ILE A 50 36.03 5.32 -1.03
CA ILE A 50 36.29 4.95 0.37
C ILE A 50 36.82 3.52 0.40
N ASN A 51 38.14 3.38 0.55
CA ASN A 51 38.84 2.08 0.58
C ASN A 51 39.42 1.72 1.96
N LYS A 52 39.12 2.51 2.99
CA LYS A 52 39.49 2.31 4.40
C LYS A 52 38.28 2.60 5.31
N PRO A 53 38.17 1.95 6.49
CA PRO A 53 37.07 2.21 7.40
C PRO A 53 37.17 3.65 7.92
N LEU A 54 36.12 4.44 7.80
CA LEU A 54 36.11 5.82 8.32
C LEU A 54 34.67 6.31 8.52
N THR A 55 34.54 7.44 9.21
CA THR A 55 33.28 8.19 9.31
C THR A 55 33.37 9.48 8.50
N LEU A 56 32.44 9.68 7.56
CA LEU A 56 32.26 10.92 6.83
C LEU A 56 30.94 11.57 7.29
N LYS A 57 31.02 12.80 7.79
CA LYS A 57 29.84 13.50 8.32
C LYS A 57 29.94 15.02 8.17
N PRO A 58 28.82 15.75 8.30
CA PRO A 58 28.82 17.21 8.28
C PRO A 58 29.42 17.78 9.57
N ALA A 59 29.91 19.03 9.51
CA ALA A 59 30.36 19.77 10.69
C ALA A 59 29.23 20.01 11.71
N ASP A 60 28.01 20.23 11.22
CA ASP A 60 26.82 20.39 12.03
C ASP A 60 25.54 19.97 11.25
N ASN A 61 24.41 19.86 11.95
CA ASN A 61 23.15 19.43 11.34
C ASN A 61 22.54 20.43 10.35
N ASN A 62 23.06 21.67 10.30
CA ASN A 62 22.59 22.73 9.41
C ASN A 62 23.48 22.85 8.16
N SER A 63 24.52 22.03 8.06
CA SER A 63 25.50 22.11 7.00
C SER A 63 24.89 21.68 5.67
N ASN A 64 25.01 22.55 4.66
CA ASN A 64 24.55 22.27 3.31
C ASN A 64 25.74 21.83 2.45
N ILE A 65 25.94 20.51 2.35
CA ILE A 65 27.05 19.91 1.62
C ILE A 65 26.50 19.24 0.37
N ILE A 66 26.79 19.83 -0.79
CA ILE A 66 26.35 19.31 -2.08
C ILE A 66 27.54 18.66 -2.77
N ILE A 67 27.47 17.36 -3.03
CA ILE A 67 28.48 16.62 -3.78
C ILE A 67 27.93 16.32 -5.18
N LYS A 68 28.64 16.79 -6.20
CA LYS A 68 28.34 16.58 -7.61
C LYS A 68 29.39 15.65 -8.22
N ALA A 69 28.95 14.65 -8.97
CA ALA A 69 29.87 13.79 -9.71
C ALA A 69 30.65 14.62 -10.76
N THR A 70 31.98 14.52 -10.79
CA THR A 70 32.80 15.12 -11.86
C THR A 70 32.84 14.27 -13.12
N ASN A 71 32.83 12.94 -12.94
CA ASN A 71 32.69 11.98 -14.02
C ASN A 71 31.36 11.27 -13.90
N SER A 72 30.49 11.52 -14.88
CA SER A 72 29.18 10.91 -14.91
C SER A 72 29.15 9.43 -15.23
N SER A 73 30.27 8.82 -15.60
CA SER A 73 30.36 7.37 -15.79
C SER A 73 30.72 6.62 -14.49
N ASN A 74 30.85 7.31 -13.36
CA ASN A 74 31.28 6.77 -12.08
C ASN A 74 30.29 7.08 -10.94
N TYR A 75 30.46 6.41 -9.80
CA TYR A 75 29.67 6.60 -8.57
C TYR A 75 30.07 7.90 -7.87
N ILE A 76 29.16 8.56 -7.13
CA ILE A 76 29.55 9.70 -6.30
C ILE A 76 30.35 9.19 -5.10
N PHE A 77 29.81 8.21 -4.37
CA PHE A 77 30.55 7.44 -3.36
C PHE A 77 30.69 5.99 -3.81
N HIS A 78 31.93 5.50 -3.89
CA HIS A 78 32.25 4.08 -4.04
C HIS A 78 32.85 3.56 -2.73
N ILE A 79 32.08 2.80 -1.98
CA ILE A 79 32.46 2.25 -0.68
C ILE A 79 32.95 0.82 -0.90
N ARG A 80 34.27 0.64 -0.74
CA ARG A 80 34.97 -0.65 -0.84
C ARG A 80 35.53 -1.11 0.51
N SER A 81 35.25 -0.39 1.58
CA SER A 81 35.69 -0.74 2.93
C SER A 81 34.52 -0.90 3.89
N SER A 82 34.57 -1.98 4.65
CA SER A 82 33.60 -2.30 5.71
C SER A 82 33.77 -1.35 6.89
N ASN A 83 32.77 -1.26 7.77
CA ASN A 83 32.78 -0.35 8.92
C ASN A 83 32.92 1.13 8.53
N THR A 84 32.31 1.51 7.39
CA THR A 84 32.28 2.89 6.92
C THR A 84 30.94 3.54 7.28
N SER A 85 30.97 4.79 7.74
CA SER A 85 29.77 5.58 8.00
C SER A 85 29.73 6.80 7.07
N ILE A 86 28.67 6.96 6.28
CA ILE A 86 28.45 8.13 5.40
C ILE A 86 27.11 8.76 5.77
N THR A 87 27.18 9.98 6.31
CA THR A 87 26.02 10.63 6.91
C THR A 87 25.79 12.06 6.43
N GLY A 88 24.54 12.44 6.15
CA GLY A 88 24.14 13.84 6.05
C GLY A 88 24.55 14.60 4.78
N PHE A 89 24.75 13.93 3.63
CA PHE A 89 25.17 14.59 2.40
C PHE A 89 24.04 14.76 1.37
N ASN A 90 24.07 15.86 0.61
CA ASN A 90 23.25 16.06 -0.59
C ASN A 90 24.03 15.62 -1.83
N LEU A 91 23.65 14.50 -2.44
CA LEU A 91 24.30 13.95 -3.62
C LEU A 91 23.41 14.21 -4.83
N THR A 92 23.98 14.83 -5.86
CA THR A 92 23.24 15.05 -7.11
C THR A 92 24.08 14.72 -8.32
N GLY A 93 23.43 14.04 -9.25
CA GLY A 93 23.87 13.93 -10.62
C GLY A 93 23.55 15.16 -11.48
N GLU A 94 24.06 15.15 -12.71
CA GLU A 94 23.58 15.98 -13.81
C GLU A 94 22.35 15.37 -14.48
N THR A 95 21.32 16.18 -14.71
CA THR A 95 20.06 15.77 -15.36
C THR A 95 20.31 15.18 -16.76
N GLY A 96 19.74 14.02 -17.04
CA GLY A 96 19.84 13.35 -18.35
C GLY A 96 21.14 12.57 -18.58
N SER A 97 22.02 12.54 -17.58
CA SER A 97 23.29 11.82 -17.66
C SER A 97 23.14 10.33 -17.38
N LYS A 98 23.97 9.48 -18.01
CA LYS A 98 24.04 8.02 -17.77
C LYS A 98 24.79 7.69 -16.47
N LEU A 99 24.49 8.44 -15.41
CA LEU A 99 25.17 8.33 -14.12
C LEU A 99 25.16 6.91 -13.58
N ARG A 100 26.21 6.52 -12.86
CA ARG A 100 26.11 5.35 -11.98
C ARG A 100 25.30 5.72 -10.74
N SER A 101 25.43 4.92 -9.69
CA SER A 101 24.72 5.09 -8.44
C SER A 101 25.28 6.26 -7.61
N GLY A 102 24.45 6.91 -6.79
CA GLY A 102 24.89 7.94 -5.87
C GLY A 102 25.86 7.38 -4.84
N ILE A 103 25.43 6.34 -4.11
CA ILE A 103 26.29 5.57 -3.21
C ILE A 103 26.30 4.11 -3.66
N TYR A 104 27.49 3.54 -3.81
CA TYR A 104 27.69 2.13 -4.14
C TYR A 104 28.47 1.42 -3.03
N LEU A 105 27.83 0.42 -2.41
CA LEU A 105 28.41 -0.49 -1.44
C LEU A 105 28.84 -1.76 -2.19
N ASP A 106 30.16 -1.96 -2.27
CA ASP A 106 30.79 -2.96 -3.14
C ASP A 106 31.49 -4.04 -2.31
N ASN A 107 30.78 -5.14 -2.06
CA ASN A 107 31.26 -6.26 -1.25
C ASN A 107 31.74 -5.83 0.15
N VAL A 108 30.88 -5.09 0.87
CA VAL A 108 31.18 -4.54 2.19
C VAL A 108 30.18 -4.99 3.27
N LYS A 109 30.59 -4.83 4.53
CA LYS A 109 29.75 -5.10 5.69
C LYS A 109 29.85 -4.03 6.77
N HIS A 110 28.84 -4.00 7.65
CA HIS A 110 28.78 -3.09 8.81
C HIS A 110 28.88 -1.61 8.44
N CYS A 111 28.48 -1.24 7.23
CA CYS A 111 28.41 0.16 6.83
C CYS A 111 27.11 0.81 7.30
N GLN A 112 27.19 2.10 7.61
CA GLN A 112 26.07 2.94 8.04
C GLN A 112 25.88 4.05 7.01
N ILE A 113 24.75 4.05 6.31
CA ILE A 113 24.43 5.07 5.31
C ILE A 113 23.16 5.76 5.74
N SER A 114 23.27 6.99 6.24
CA SER A 114 22.13 7.64 6.88
C SER A 114 21.97 9.12 6.63
N GLY A 115 20.72 9.59 6.55
CA GLY A 115 20.42 11.02 6.42
C GLY A 115 20.93 11.67 5.14
N ASN A 116 21.22 10.88 4.10
CA ASN A 116 21.66 11.40 2.81
C ASN A 116 20.45 11.73 1.92
N SER A 117 20.58 12.77 1.10
CA SER A 117 19.60 13.16 0.10
C SER A 117 20.20 12.92 -1.30
N ILE A 118 19.61 12.04 -2.10
CA ILE A 118 20.23 11.54 -3.34
C ILE A 118 19.27 11.67 -4.52
N SER A 119 19.69 12.39 -5.56
CA SER A 119 18.86 12.63 -6.75
C SER A 119 19.63 12.71 -8.06
N ASN A 120 18.91 12.60 -9.17
CA ASN A 120 19.43 12.71 -10.53
C ASN A 120 20.58 11.72 -10.87
N VAL A 121 20.64 10.59 -10.18
CA VAL A 121 21.57 9.48 -10.48
C VAL A 121 20.80 8.28 -11.05
N LYS A 122 21.48 7.20 -11.46
CA LYS A 122 20.76 6.00 -11.93
C LYS A 122 20.10 5.26 -10.76
N ASP A 123 20.90 4.86 -9.78
CA ASP A 123 20.43 4.23 -8.55
C ASP A 123 20.81 5.14 -7.39
N GLY A 124 19.89 5.49 -6.50
CA GLY A 124 20.22 6.33 -5.34
C GLY A 124 21.30 5.66 -4.48
N ILE A 125 20.98 4.46 -3.98
CA ILE A 125 21.91 3.59 -3.25
C ILE A 125 21.90 2.20 -3.92
N LEU A 126 23.09 1.66 -4.19
CA LEU A 126 23.30 0.30 -4.69
C LEU A 126 24.12 -0.51 -3.66
N LEU A 127 23.62 -1.68 -3.27
CA LEU A 127 24.37 -2.70 -2.55
C LEU A 127 24.61 -3.87 -3.50
N SER A 128 25.87 -4.27 -3.64
CA SER A 128 26.26 -5.47 -4.39
C SER A 128 27.12 -6.38 -3.52
N SER A 129 26.78 -7.66 -3.43
CA SER A 129 27.54 -8.66 -2.67
C SER A 129 27.82 -8.25 -1.21
N SER A 130 26.93 -7.44 -0.62
CA SER A 130 27.17 -6.75 0.65
C SER A 130 26.23 -7.27 1.73
N ARG A 131 26.67 -7.23 3.00
CA ARG A 131 25.88 -7.79 4.11
C ARG A 131 25.96 -7.00 5.40
N GLU A 132 24.97 -7.15 6.27
CA GLU A 132 25.02 -6.58 7.63
C GLU A 132 25.23 -5.05 7.62
N ASN A 133 24.68 -4.36 6.61
CA ASN A 133 24.71 -2.90 6.50
C ASN A 133 23.38 -2.29 6.95
N ASN A 134 23.43 -1.05 7.41
CA ASN A 134 22.25 -0.26 7.78
C ASN A 134 22.10 0.94 6.85
N ILE A 135 20.97 1.01 6.15
CA ILE A 135 20.59 2.08 5.24
C ILE A 135 19.37 2.78 5.86
N GLU A 136 19.59 3.89 6.56
CA GLU A 136 18.57 4.49 7.43
C GLU A 136 18.28 5.97 7.14
N GLY A 137 17.01 6.35 7.03
CA GLY A 137 16.65 7.77 7.05
C GLY A 137 17.14 8.58 5.85
N ASN A 138 17.39 7.93 4.71
CA ASN A 138 17.82 8.61 3.49
C ASN A 138 16.61 9.07 2.65
N SER A 139 16.78 10.13 1.87
CA SER A 139 15.78 10.64 0.91
C SER A 139 16.27 10.42 -0.52
N LEU A 140 15.65 9.52 -1.28
CA LEU A 140 16.11 9.11 -2.61
C LEU A 140 15.03 9.39 -3.65
N TYR A 141 15.28 10.34 -4.54
CA TYR A 141 14.25 10.83 -5.45
C TYR A 141 14.74 11.27 -6.82
N SER A 142 13.86 11.19 -7.81
CA SER A 142 14.17 11.58 -9.20
C SER A 142 15.41 10.87 -9.74
N ASN A 143 15.62 9.61 -9.35
CA ASN A 143 16.66 8.77 -9.89
C ASN A 143 16.14 8.00 -11.11
N GLY A 144 17.01 7.80 -12.09
CA GLY A 144 16.64 7.28 -13.41
C GLY A 144 16.21 5.81 -13.41
N LEU A 145 16.55 5.05 -12.37
CA LEU A 145 16.18 3.64 -12.25
C LEU A 145 15.66 3.31 -10.84
N HIS A 146 16.53 3.06 -9.87
CA HIS A 146 16.13 2.65 -8.52
C HIS A 146 16.33 3.78 -7.51
N GLY A 147 15.46 3.87 -6.52
CA GLY A 147 15.80 4.55 -5.28
C GLY A 147 16.88 3.78 -4.53
N ILE A 148 16.56 2.55 -4.13
CA ILE A 148 17.50 1.63 -3.47
C ILE A 148 17.50 0.30 -4.24
N ASN A 149 18.68 -0.19 -4.60
CA ASN A 149 18.88 -1.49 -5.23
C ASN A 149 19.78 -2.37 -4.35
N ILE A 150 19.28 -3.54 -3.96
CA ILE A 150 19.98 -4.54 -3.15
C ILE A 150 20.15 -5.79 -4.01
N SER A 151 21.37 -6.07 -4.45
CA SER A 151 21.67 -7.15 -5.39
C SER A 151 22.69 -8.12 -4.81
N GLY A 152 22.34 -9.40 -4.72
CA GLY A 152 23.19 -10.43 -4.10
C GLY A 152 23.66 -10.07 -2.69
N SER A 153 22.83 -9.38 -1.90
CA SER A 153 23.24 -8.71 -0.67
C SER A 153 22.31 -9.07 0.50
N ASP A 154 22.80 -9.93 1.39
CA ASP A 154 21.99 -10.55 2.45
C ASP A 154 22.10 -9.81 3.78
N ASN A 155 21.13 -10.01 4.69
CA ASN A 155 21.22 -9.55 6.09
C ASN A 155 21.39 -8.04 6.25
N ASN A 156 20.81 -7.21 5.38
CA ASN A 156 20.84 -5.76 5.49
C ASN A 156 19.56 -5.21 6.12
N ILE A 157 19.69 -4.05 6.78
CA ILE A 157 18.58 -3.30 7.37
C ILE A 157 18.35 -2.05 6.53
N ILE A 158 17.16 -1.93 5.97
CA ILE A 158 16.72 -0.79 5.15
C ILE A 158 15.55 -0.16 5.87
N SER A 159 15.79 0.97 6.53
CA SER A 159 14.77 1.53 7.41
C SER A 159 14.54 3.04 7.29
N LYS A 160 13.29 3.46 7.48
CA LYS A 160 12.92 4.89 7.55
C LYS A 160 13.34 5.74 6.35
N ASN A 161 13.57 5.13 5.19
CA ASN A 161 13.96 5.86 3.98
C ASN A 161 12.72 6.41 3.27
N ARG A 162 12.86 7.59 2.67
CA ARG A 162 11.87 8.21 1.79
C ARG A 162 12.31 8.01 0.34
N VAL A 163 11.59 7.17 -0.42
CA VAL A 163 11.96 6.73 -1.76
C VAL A 163 10.85 7.06 -2.75
N PHE A 164 11.01 8.13 -3.55
CA PHE A 164 9.91 8.64 -4.36
C PHE A 164 10.30 9.23 -5.70
N SER A 165 9.38 9.20 -6.67
CA SER A 165 9.61 9.73 -8.02
C SER A 165 10.81 9.11 -8.73
N ASN A 166 11.09 7.83 -8.46
CA ASN A 166 12.04 7.02 -9.21
C ASN A 166 11.27 6.10 -10.16
N ARG A 167 11.95 5.42 -11.09
CA ARG A 167 11.29 4.38 -11.91
C ARG A 167 10.85 3.18 -11.05
N TYR A 168 11.71 2.80 -10.11
CA TYR A 168 11.51 1.74 -9.13
C TYR A 168 11.90 2.25 -7.74
N GLY A 169 11.12 1.93 -6.70
CA GLY A 169 11.42 2.34 -5.33
C GLY A 169 12.57 1.54 -4.71
N ILE A 170 12.24 0.56 -3.88
CA ILE A 170 13.19 -0.35 -3.21
C ILE A 170 13.13 -1.71 -3.90
N ILE A 171 14.23 -2.14 -4.51
CA ILE A 171 14.35 -3.44 -5.18
C ILE A 171 15.35 -4.31 -4.43
N VAL A 172 14.93 -5.54 -4.15
CA VAL A 172 15.73 -6.58 -3.49
C VAL A 172 15.80 -7.77 -4.43
N GLU A 173 16.98 -8.06 -4.97
CA GLU A 173 17.20 -9.07 -5.99
C GLU A 173 18.24 -10.09 -5.53
N SER A 174 17.86 -11.37 -5.54
CA SER A 174 18.74 -12.48 -5.15
C SER A 174 19.41 -12.26 -3.79
N SER A 175 18.65 -11.75 -2.81
CA SER A 175 19.18 -11.17 -1.57
C SER A 175 18.30 -11.56 -0.38
N ASN A 176 18.79 -12.42 0.50
CA ASN A 176 18.01 -13.08 1.55
C ASN A 176 18.14 -12.41 2.93
N SER A 177 17.21 -12.73 3.84
CA SER A 177 17.27 -12.32 5.24
C SER A 177 17.38 -10.80 5.45
N ASN A 178 16.80 -10.00 4.55
CA ASN A 178 16.83 -8.54 4.66
C ASN A 178 15.63 -8.03 5.49
N LEU A 179 15.84 -6.95 6.25
CA LEU A 179 14.78 -6.24 6.97
C LEU A 179 14.49 -4.91 6.26
N ILE A 180 13.31 -4.80 5.65
CA ILE A 180 12.82 -3.59 4.98
C ILE A 180 11.70 -3.03 5.85
N SER A 181 11.98 -1.97 6.62
CA SER A 181 11.03 -1.49 7.63
C SER A 181 10.83 0.02 7.74
N GLY A 182 9.57 0.47 7.91
CA GLY A 182 9.29 1.89 8.13
C GLY A 182 9.62 2.80 6.95
N ASN A 183 9.79 2.27 5.74
CA ASN A 183 10.12 3.07 4.56
C ASN A 183 8.86 3.65 3.91
N ASN A 184 8.99 4.80 3.28
CA ASN A 184 7.97 5.39 2.42
C ASN A 184 8.43 5.30 0.96
N ALA A 185 7.94 4.29 0.23
CA ALA A 185 8.23 4.04 -1.17
C ALA A 185 7.06 4.48 -2.06
N SER A 186 6.87 5.80 -2.20
CA SER A 186 5.70 6.39 -2.85
C SER A 186 5.99 6.99 -4.22
N LEU A 187 4.99 7.06 -5.11
CA LEU A 187 5.08 7.83 -6.36
C LEU A 187 6.23 7.37 -7.28
N ASN A 188 6.61 6.10 -7.23
CA ASN A 188 7.55 5.52 -8.18
C ASN A 188 6.78 4.98 -9.40
N GLU A 189 7.38 5.07 -10.58
CA GLU A 189 6.68 4.76 -11.86
C GLU A 189 6.12 3.33 -11.89
N ASN A 190 6.83 2.38 -11.28
CA ASN A 190 6.48 0.97 -11.32
C ASN A 190 6.24 0.36 -9.92
N TYR A 191 7.24 -0.26 -9.31
CA TYR A 191 7.10 -0.90 -8.00
C TYR A 191 7.49 0.06 -6.87
N GLY A 192 6.71 0.09 -5.80
CA GLY A 192 7.12 0.72 -4.53
C GLY A 192 8.23 -0.10 -3.86
N ILE A 193 7.93 -1.36 -3.53
CA ILE A 193 8.89 -2.33 -2.98
C ILE A 193 8.77 -3.62 -3.79
N ALA A 194 9.87 -4.20 -4.25
CA ALA A 194 9.85 -5.50 -4.92
C ALA A 194 10.94 -6.45 -4.42
N LEU A 195 10.54 -7.70 -4.22
CA LEU A 195 11.40 -8.84 -3.89
C LEU A 195 11.47 -9.77 -5.11
N PHE A 196 12.67 -9.94 -5.67
CA PHE A 196 12.95 -10.86 -6.77
C PHE A 196 13.92 -11.93 -6.28
N LYS A 197 13.54 -13.21 -6.37
CA LYS A 197 14.41 -14.33 -5.95
C LYS A 197 14.95 -14.15 -4.53
N THR A 198 14.12 -13.65 -3.63
CA THR A 198 14.51 -13.19 -2.30
C THR A 198 13.74 -13.99 -1.26
N ASN A 199 14.46 -14.52 -0.28
CA ASN A 199 13.89 -15.42 0.71
C ASN A 199 14.12 -14.92 2.13
N GLU A 200 13.28 -15.41 3.05
CA GLU A 200 13.44 -15.23 4.50
C GLU A 200 13.54 -13.76 4.93
N SER A 201 13.03 -12.85 4.11
CA SER A 201 13.09 -11.42 4.36
C SER A 201 11.81 -10.91 5.02
N ILE A 202 11.93 -9.80 5.73
CA ILE A 202 10.83 -9.16 6.44
C ILE A 202 10.61 -7.77 5.84
N VAL A 203 9.42 -7.56 5.26
CA VAL A 203 8.95 -6.27 4.78
C VAL A 203 7.84 -5.83 5.74
N LYS A 204 8.11 -4.84 6.59
CA LYS A 204 7.14 -4.43 7.60
C LYS A 204 6.98 -2.93 7.81
N ASP A 205 5.80 -2.51 8.21
CA ASP A 205 5.52 -1.11 8.57
C ASP A 205 5.86 -0.11 7.46
N ASN A 206 5.82 -0.52 6.18
CA ASN A 206 6.15 0.35 5.05
C ASN A 206 4.89 0.97 4.42
N ILE A 207 5.07 2.13 3.78
CA ILE A 207 4.06 2.79 2.97
C ILE A 207 4.48 2.68 1.49
N ALA A 208 3.64 2.07 0.66
CA ALA A 208 3.86 1.92 -0.78
C ALA A 208 2.64 2.44 -1.57
N THR A 209 2.57 3.76 -1.74
CA THR A 209 1.40 4.46 -2.31
C THR A 209 1.70 5.18 -3.62
N GLY A 210 0.73 5.23 -4.53
CA GLY A 210 0.87 6.00 -5.78
C GLY A 210 1.88 5.43 -6.76
N ASN A 211 2.19 4.13 -6.65
CA ASN A 211 3.02 3.40 -7.60
C ASN A 211 2.13 2.65 -8.61
N ARG A 212 2.72 1.94 -9.57
CA ARG A 212 1.95 0.97 -10.39
C ARG A 212 1.51 -0.22 -9.55
N HIS A 213 2.45 -0.83 -8.83
CA HIS A 213 2.19 -1.86 -7.84
C HIS A 213 2.88 -1.46 -6.54
N GLY A 214 2.20 -1.65 -5.40
CA GLY A 214 2.75 -1.29 -4.09
C GLY A 214 3.90 -2.22 -3.69
N ILE A 215 3.58 -3.48 -3.36
CA ILE A 215 4.54 -4.50 -2.93
C ILE A 215 4.49 -5.71 -3.87
N CYS A 216 5.61 -6.05 -4.51
CA CYS A 216 5.71 -7.16 -5.44
C CYS A 216 6.65 -8.27 -4.93
N LEU A 217 6.24 -9.53 -5.02
CA LEU A 217 7.06 -10.70 -4.78
C LEU A 217 7.12 -11.53 -6.06
N THR A 218 8.31 -11.93 -6.49
CA THR A 218 8.49 -12.81 -7.64
C THR A 218 9.56 -13.85 -7.35
N SER A 219 9.25 -15.14 -7.57
CA SER A 219 10.17 -16.25 -7.27
C SER A 219 10.75 -16.20 -5.86
N SER A 220 9.97 -15.76 -4.88
CA SER A 220 10.42 -15.39 -3.54
C SER A 220 9.72 -16.23 -2.47
N PHE A 221 10.48 -16.74 -1.50
CA PHE A 221 10.00 -17.80 -0.60
C PHE A 221 10.18 -17.45 0.88
N ASN A 222 9.25 -17.90 1.72
CA ASN A 222 9.36 -17.79 3.18
C ASN A 222 9.52 -16.33 3.70
N ASN A 223 9.00 -15.34 2.97
CA ASN A 223 9.05 -13.94 3.40
C ASN A 223 7.86 -13.57 4.28
N LYS A 224 8.04 -12.55 5.11
CA LYS A 224 6.99 -11.94 5.94
C LYS A 224 6.71 -10.53 5.46
N ILE A 225 5.48 -10.29 5.02
CA ILE A 225 4.96 -9.00 4.59
C ILE A 225 3.92 -8.58 5.62
N GLU A 226 4.31 -7.74 6.59
CA GLU A 226 3.52 -7.51 7.80
C GLU A 226 3.26 -6.01 8.04
N ASN A 227 2.02 -5.63 8.39
CA ASN A 227 1.68 -4.25 8.76
C ASN A 227 2.02 -3.18 7.71
N ASN A 228 2.04 -3.52 6.41
CA ASN A 228 2.31 -2.54 5.36
C ASN A 228 1.02 -1.88 4.88
N SER A 229 1.14 -0.63 4.43
CA SER A 229 0.07 0.10 3.77
C SER A 229 0.41 0.31 2.30
N ALA A 230 -0.22 -0.47 1.42
CA ALA A 230 -0.05 -0.36 -0.03
C ALA A 230 -1.38 0.03 -0.69
N PHE A 231 -1.59 1.34 -0.81
CA PHE A 231 -2.86 1.93 -1.22
C PHE A 231 -2.71 2.95 -2.35
N LYS A 232 -3.79 3.25 -3.08
CA LYS A 232 -3.77 4.23 -4.20
C LYS A 232 -2.71 3.92 -5.26
N ASN A 233 -2.42 2.64 -5.49
CA ASN A 233 -1.57 2.22 -6.61
C ASN A 233 -2.42 2.06 -7.86
N THR A 234 -1.85 2.30 -9.04
CA THR A 234 -2.63 2.32 -10.29
C THR A 234 -3.13 0.95 -10.71
N LEU A 235 -2.48 -0.14 -10.25
CA LEU A 235 -2.95 -1.51 -10.45
C LEU A 235 -3.21 -2.23 -9.12
N SER A 236 -2.16 -2.72 -8.45
CA SER A 236 -2.37 -3.59 -7.28
C SER A 236 -1.67 -3.11 -6.02
N GLY A 237 -2.29 -3.34 -4.86
CA GLY A 237 -1.66 -3.11 -3.56
C GLY A 237 -0.47 -4.05 -3.38
N SER A 238 -0.71 -5.35 -3.58
CA SER A 238 0.36 -6.34 -3.66
C SER A 238 0.15 -7.36 -4.79
N VAL A 239 1.26 -7.83 -5.37
CA VAL A 239 1.30 -8.92 -6.35
C VAL A 239 2.30 -9.96 -5.89
N VAL A 240 1.90 -11.23 -5.90
CA VAL A 240 2.73 -12.38 -5.57
C VAL A 240 2.73 -13.32 -6.77
N TRP A 241 3.92 -13.57 -7.32
CA TRP A 241 4.14 -14.29 -8.57
C TRP A 241 5.15 -15.43 -8.38
N ASP A 242 4.83 -16.66 -8.78
CA ASP A 242 5.71 -17.84 -8.68
C ASP A 242 6.43 -17.94 -7.31
N SER A 243 5.72 -17.64 -6.23
CA SER A 243 6.29 -17.42 -4.90
C SER A 243 5.55 -18.25 -3.85
N GLU A 244 6.25 -18.93 -2.96
CA GLU A 244 5.64 -19.90 -2.03
C GLU A 244 5.95 -19.63 -0.56
N ALA A 245 5.07 -20.13 0.31
CA ALA A 245 5.25 -20.09 1.76
C ALA A 245 5.45 -18.68 2.36
N ASN A 246 4.99 -17.63 1.66
CA ASN A 246 5.04 -16.27 2.19
C ASN A 246 3.85 -15.99 3.12
N ARG A 247 4.07 -15.11 4.09
CA ARG A 247 3.07 -14.66 5.05
C ARG A 247 2.76 -13.20 4.80
N LEU A 248 1.55 -12.91 4.36
CA LEU A 248 1.02 -11.56 4.16
C LEU A 248 0.02 -11.31 5.29
N GLU A 249 0.44 -10.59 6.34
CA GLU A 249 -0.34 -10.45 7.57
C GLU A 249 -0.58 -8.99 7.97
N ASN A 250 -1.80 -8.66 8.37
CA ASN A 250 -2.17 -7.34 8.90
C ASN A 250 -1.83 -6.16 7.95
N ASN A 251 -1.84 -6.37 6.63
CA ASN A 251 -1.58 -5.31 5.67
C ASN A 251 -2.88 -4.60 5.28
N ASN A 252 -2.75 -3.34 4.86
CA ASN A 252 -3.81 -2.56 4.24
C ASN A 252 -3.54 -2.46 2.73
N PHE A 253 -4.42 -3.07 1.93
CA PHE A 253 -4.38 -3.06 0.47
C PHE A 253 -5.63 -2.39 -0.11
N SER A 254 -5.76 -1.08 0.11
CA SER A 254 -6.97 -0.32 -0.24
C SER A 254 -6.82 0.66 -1.40
N PHE A 255 -7.93 1.03 -2.03
CA PHE A 255 -7.97 2.10 -3.05
C PHE A 255 -7.04 1.85 -4.26
N ASN A 256 -6.73 0.61 -4.61
CA ASN A 256 -5.90 0.28 -5.77
C ASN A 256 -6.77 0.09 -7.02
N GLY A 257 -6.25 0.49 -8.18
CA GLY A 257 -7.04 0.59 -9.41
C GLY A 257 -7.56 -0.73 -9.97
N ASP A 258 -6.92 -1.86 -9.64
CA ASP A 258 -7.36 -3.19 -10.05
C ASP A 258 -7.64 -4.11 -8.87
N SER A 259 -6.62 -4.54 -8.12
CA SER A 259 -6.81 -5.56 -7.06
C SER A 259 -6.06 -5.18 -5.81
N GLY A 260 -6.63 -5.42 -4.63
CA GLY A 260 -5.91 -5.24 -3.37
C GLY A 260 -4.70 -6.17 -3.29
N LEU A 261 -4.96 -7.47 -3.48
CA LEU A 261 -3.94 -8.52 -3.53
C LEU A 261 -4.15 -9.43 -4.75
N THR A 262 -3.07 -9.69 -5.48
CA THR A 262 -3.06 -10.60 -6.63
C THR A 262 -2.09 -11.76 -6.39
N LEU A 263 -2.56 -13.01 -6.51
CA LEU A 263 -1.77 -14.24 -6.45
C LEU A 263 -1.76 -14.91 -7.84
N LEU A 264 -0.61 -15.06 -8.49
CA LEU A 264 -0.49 -15.49 -9.89
C LEU A 264 0.59 -16.55 -10.11
N HIS A 265 0.23 -17.70 -10.71
CA HIS A 265 1.18 -18.74 -11.15
C HIS A 265 1.98 -19.40 -10.03
N GLU A 266 1.90 -20.73 -9.89
CA GLU A 266 2.77 -21.53 -8.99
C GLU A 266 3.03 -20.88 -7.60
N ASN A 267 1.99 -20.38 -6.91
CA ASN A 267 2.11 -19.82 -5.55
C ASN A 267 1.43 -20.75 -4.54
N SER A 268 2.11 -21.80 -4.10
CA SER A 268 1.59 -22.69 -3.07
C SER A 268 1.85 -22.15 -1.65
N ASN A 269 1.02 -22.55 -0.69
CA ASN A 269 1.26 -22.39 0.75
C ASN A 269 1.40 -20.93 1.25
N ASN A 270 0.96 -19.93 0.47
CA ASN A 270 0.95 -18.56 0.94
C ASN A 270 -0.19 -18.33 1.93
N ARG A 271 0.09 -17.54 2.98
CA ARG A 271 -0.84 -17.24 4.06
C ARG A 271 -1.22 -15.78 3.99
N VAL A 272 -2.47 -15.51 3.67
CA VAL A 272 -3.06 -14.17 3.62
C VAL A 272 -3.99 -14.03 4.83
N VAL A 273 -3.50 -13.37 5.89
CA VAL A 273 -4.15 -13.39 7.20
C VAL A 273 -4.39 -11.99 7.76
N ASN A 274 -5.58 -11.72 8.30
CA ASN A 274 -5.91 -10.46 8.98
C ASN A 274 -5.68 -9.18 8.16
N ASN A 275 -5.70 -9.24 6.83
CA ASN A 275 -5.50 -8.06 6.00
C ASN A 275 -6.80 -7.25 5.86
N GLU A 276 -6.66 -5.94 5.72
CA GLU A 276 -7.74 -5.02 5.34
C GLU A 276 -7.64 -4.73 3.84
N ILE A 277 -8.67 -5.09 3.08
CA ILE A 277 -8.66 -5.04 1.62
C ILE A 277 -9.94 -4.38 1.13
N SER A 278 -9.86 -3.09 0.78
CA SER A 278 -11.05 -2.29 0.52
C SER A 278 -10.95 -1.33 -0.64
N HIS A 279 -12.09 -0.99 -1.26
CA HIS A 279 -12.16 0.04 -2.30
C HIS A 279 -11.24 -0.23 -3.51
N ASN A 280 -11.01 -1.49 -3.84
CA ASN A 280 -10.34 -1.89 -5.07
C ASN A 280 -11.38 -2.39 -6.08
N ASN A 281 -10.98 -2.64 -7.33
CA ASN A 281 -11.88 -3.31 -8.27
C ASN A 281 -12.11 -4.79 -7.88
N ASN A 282 -11.08 -5.52 -7.41
CA ASN A 282 -11.20 -6.79 -6.69
C ASN A 282 -10.47 -6.72 -5.35
N GLY A 283 -10.99 -7.36 -4.30
CA GLY A 283 -10.25 -7.50 -3.04
C GLY A 283 -9.03 -8.40 -3.23
N ILE A 284 -9.28 -9.71 -3.33
CA ILE A 284 -8.27 -10.73 -3.63
C ILE A 284 -8.58 -11.36 -4.97
N TYR A 285 -7.59 -11.36 -5.85
CA TYR A 285 -7.61 -12.10 -7.11
C TYR A 285 -6.58 -13.23 -7.05
N SER A 286 -7.01 -14.48 -7.24
CA SER A 286 -6.10 -15.63 -7.24
C SER A 286 -6.26 -16.50 -8.49
N ARG A 287 -5.11 -16.82 -9.09
CA ARG A 287 -4.87 -17.93 -10.03
C ARG A 287 -3.84 -18.90 -9.47
N SER A 288 -3.83 -19.07 -8.15
CA SER A 288 -2.89 -19.95 -7.46
C SER A 288 -3.58 -20.96 -6.56
N ASP A 289 -2.91 -22.09 -6.39
CA ASP A 289 -3.38 -23.23 -5.59
C ASP A 289 -2.83 -23.17 -4.17
N GLY A 290 -3.52 -23.81 -3.22
CA GLY A 290 -2.97 -24.05 -1.88
C GLY A 290 -2.75 -22.82 -1.01
N ALA A 291 -3.39 -21.67 -1.29
CA ALA A 291 -3.32 -20.51 -0.40
C ALA A 291 -4.27 -20.64 0.79
N LEU A 292 -3.84 -20.15 1.95
CA LEU A 292 -4.68 -19.98 3.13
C LEU A 292 -5.10 -18.50 3.24
N ILE A 293 -6.37 -18.23 3.04
CA ILE A 293 -6.98 -16.90 3.16
C ILE A 293 -7.87 -16.89 4.41
N LEU A 294 -7.39 -16.27 5.49
CA LEU A 294 -7.97 -16.40 6.83
C LEU A 294 -8.18 -15.04 7.50
N ASN A 295 -9.33 -14.82 8.13
CA ASN A 295 -9.60 -13.65 8.99
C ASN A 295 -9.40 -12.28 8.30
N ASN A 296 -9.50 -12.18 6.98
CA ASN A 296 -9.36 -10.90 6.28
C ASN A 296 -10.68 -10.13 6.32
N THR A 297 -10.58 -8.80 6.37
CA THR A 297 -11.71 -7.88 6.18
C THR A 297 -11.65 -7.36 4.76
N ILE A 298 -12.61 -7.75 3.93
CA ILE A 298 -12.62 -7.47 2.49
C ILE A 298 -13.91 -6.76 2.13
N ASN A 299 -13.88 -5.43 2.00
CA ASN A 299 -15.11 -4.67 1.86
C ASN A 299 -15.11 -3.62 0.75
N SER A 300 -16.31 -3.26 0.30
CA SER A 300 -16.53 -2.15 -0.66
C SER A 300 -15.65 -2.24 -1.92
N ASN A 301 -15.34 -3.46 -2.38
CA ASN A 301 -14.64 -3.64 -3.66
C ASN A 301 -15.67 -3.64 -4.81
N ASP A 302 -15.31 -3.03 -5.94
CA ASP A 302 -16.28 -2.74 -6.99
C ASP A 302 -16.91 -4.00 -7.58
N LYS A 303 -16.14 -5.09 -7.70
CA LYS A 303 -16.61 -6.36 -8.30
C LYS A 303 -16.61 -7.54 -7.33
N TYR A 304 -15.44 -8.00 -6.92
CA TYR A 304 -15.32 -9.24 -6.14
C TYR A 304 -14.59 -8.97 -4.84
N GLY A 305 -15.06 -9.52 -3.73
CA GLY A 305 -14.26 -9.62 -2.52
C GLY A 305 -13.10 -10.60 -2.74
N ILE A 306 -13.40 -11.84 -3.12
CA ILE A 306 -12.43 -12.85 -3.52
C ILE A 306 -12.85 -13.46 -4.86
N LEU A 307 -11.95 -13.43 -5.84
CA LEU A 307 -12.11 -14.09 -7.14
C LEU A 307 -11.04 -15.16 -7.32
N LEU A 308 -11.47 -16.42 -7.44
CA LEU A 308 -10.63 -17.57 -7.72
C LEU A 308 -10.83 -18.05 -9.16
N ILE A 309 -9.77 -18.20 -9.93
CA ILE A 309 -9.84 -18.63 -11.34
C ILE A 309 -8.90 -19.79 -11.59
N HIS A 310 -9.48 -20.97 -11.91
CA HIS A 310 -8.72 -22.18 -12.23
C HIS A 310 -7.73 -22.57 -11.12
N THR A 311 -8.23 -22.61 -9.88
CA THR A 311 -7.41 -22.89 -8.69
C THR A 311 -8.00 -24.04 -7.86
N GLU A 312 -7.15 -24.74 -7.12
CA GLU A 312 -7.46 -25.88 -6.27
C GLU A 312 -6.80 -25.73 -4.87
N ASP A 313 -7.22 -26.53 -3.89
CA ASP A 313 -6.64 -26.61 -2.54
C ASP A 313 -6.56 -25.31 -1.71
N ASN A 314 -7.25 -24.25 -2.12
CA ASN A 314 -7.29 -23.03 -1.31
C ASN A 314 -8.22 -23.21 -0.11
N ILE A 315 -7.79 -22.71 1.04
CA ILE A 315 -8.59 -22.68 2.28
C ILE A 315 -8.99 -21.23 2.54
N ILE A 316 -10.29 -20.96 2.51
CA ILE A 316 -10.87 -19.63 2.70
C ILE A 316 -11.80 -19.68 3.90
N GLU A 317 -11.33 -19.18 5.04
CA GLU A 317 -12.01 -19.33 6.32
C GLU A 317 -12.09 -18.03 7.12
N ASN A 318 -13.19 -17.81 7.84
CA ASN A 318 -13.37 -16.72 8.79
C ASN A 318 -13.14 -15.30 8.23
N ASN A 319 -13.28 -15.11 6.91
CA ASN A 319 -13.18 -13.79 6.31
C ASN A 319 -14.52 -13.04 6.42
N THR A 320 -14.45 -11.73 6.58
CA THR A 320 -15.60 -10.83 6.58
C THR A 320 -15.64 -10.08 5.25
N LEU A 321 -16.63 -10.39 4.40
CA LEU A 321 -16.82 -9.80 3.08
C LEU A 321 -18.12 -8.97 3.07
N LEU A 322 -17.99 -7.65 2.94
CA LEU A 322 -19.11 -6.71 3.05
C LEU A 322 -19.13 -5.70 1.89
N ASP A 323 -20.31 -5.35 1.37
CA ASP A 323 -20.48 -4.30 0.35
C ASP A 323 -19.63 -4.45 -0.93
N ASN A 324 -19.17 -5.66 -1.23
CA ASN A 324 -18.63 -5.98 -2.56
C ASN A 324 -19.81 -6.17 -3.55
N GLU A 325 -19.60 -6.11 -4.86
CA GLU A 325 -20.64 -6.57 -5.78
C GLU A 325 -20.92 -8.07 -5.57
N LYS A 326 -19.87 -8.88 -5.48
CA LYS A 326 -19.92 -10.31 -5.14
C LYS A 326 -18.89 -10.63 -4.06
N GLY A 327 -19.25 -11.46 -3.09
CA GLY A 327 -18.32 -11.89 -2.04
C GLY A 327 -17.21 -12.79 -2.53
N ILE A 328 -17.52 -14.08 -2.69
CA ILE A 328 -16.57 -15.07 -3.19
C ILE A 328 -17.11 -15.66 -4.50
N GLU A 329 -16.31 -15.62 -5.56
CA GLU A 329 -16.62 -16.22 -6.86
C GLU A 329 -15.51 -17.18 -7.27
N THR A 330 -15.88 -18.38 -7.74
CA THR A 330 -14.95 -19.41 -8.22
C THR A 330 -15.26 -19.79 -9.66
N LYS A 331 -14.29 -19.65 -10.57
CA LYS A 331 -14.42 -20.08 -11.98
C LYS A 331 -13.69 -21.40 -12.21
N LYS A 332 -14.44 -22.50 -12.09
CA LYS A 332 -14.07 -23.94 -12.07
C LYS A 332 -13.90 -24.50 -10.65
N LEU A 333 -14.50 -25.67 -10.40
CA LEU A 333 -14.53 -26.36 -9.10
C LEU A 333 -13.62 -27.59 -9.16
N SER A 334 -12.56 -27.58 -8.34
CA SER A 334 -12.01 -28.76 -7.66
C SER A 334 -11.38 -28.28 -6.34
N GLU A 335 -11.68 -28.97 -5.24
CA GLU A 335 -10.93 -29.02 -3.96
C GLU A 335 -10.74 -27.74 -3.10
N ASN A 336 -11.23 -26.56 -3.49
CA ASN A 336 -11.20 -25.40 -2.58
C ASN A 336 -12.15 -25.57 -1.38
N ARG A 337 -11.66 -25.28 -0.17
CA ARG A 337 -12.42 -25.33 1.09
C ARG A 337 -12.83 -23.93 1.52
N ILE A 338 -14.12 -23.63 1.40
CA ILE A 338 -14.69 -22.33 1.78
C ILE A 338 -15.63 -22.56 2.96
N SER A 339 -15.31 -22.03 4.14
CA SER A 339 -16.15 -22.23 5.33
C SER A 339 -16.11 -21.03 6.27
N SER A 340 -17.13 -20.86 7.10
CA SER A 340 -17.16 -19.85 8.18
C SER A 340 -16.90 -18.40 7.76
N ASN A 341 -17.18 -18.02 6.49
CA ASN A 341 -17.05 -16.64 6.04
C ASN A 341 -18.38 -15.88 6.25
N THR A 342 -18.29 -14.64 6.70
CA THR A 342 -19.44 -13.72 6.80
C THR A 342 -19.53 -12.92 5.51
N ILE A 343 -20.65 -13.05 4.76
CA ILE A 343 -20.83 -12.43 3.44
C ILE A 343 -22.13 -11.65 3.41
N ASP A 344 -22.05 -10.32 3.31
CA ASP A 344 -23.18 -9.40 3.12
C ASP A 344 -22.89 -8.38 2.01
N ASP A 345 -23.14 -8.79 0.76
CA ASP A 345 -22.69 -8.10 -0.45
C ASP A 345 -23.86 -7.72 -1.38
N ARG A 346 -23.62 -6.70 -2.21
CA ARG A 346 -24.65 -5.97 -2.97
C ARG A 346 -25.45 -6.84 -3.95
N LEU A 347 -24.87 -7.89 -4.55
CA LEU A 347 -25.62 -8.79 -5.44
C LEU A 347 -26.69 -9.59 -4.68
N THR A 348 -26.43 -9.98 -3.44
CA THR A 348 -27.40 -10.67 -2.58
C THR A 348 -28.59 -9.75 -2.29
N THR A 349 -28.30 -8.48 -1.95
CA THR A 349 -29.30 -7.44 -1.70
C THR A 349 -30.12 -7.14 -2.96
N ARG A 350 -29.50 -7.02 -4.14
CA ARG A 350 -30.21 -6.80 -5.41
C ARG A 350 -31.12 -7.95 -5.81
N LYS A 351 -30.75 -9.21 -5.54
CA LYS A 351 -31.62 -10.36 -5.78
C LYS A 351 -32.86 -10.35 -4.90
N LEU A 352 -32.72 -9.97 -3.63
CA LEU A 352 -33.85 -9.85 -2.69
C LEU A 352 -34.82 -8.75 -3.11
N ILE A 353 -34.30 -7.57 -3.48
CA ILE A 353 -35.12 -6.46 -4.00
C ILE A 353 -35.86 -6.89 -5.28
N SER A 354 -35.16 -7.56 -6.21
CA SER A 354 -35.76 -8.03 -7.47
C SER A 354 -36.85 -9.09 -7.22
N ALA A 355 -36.62 -10.03 -6.31
CA ALA A 355 -37.61 -11.04 -5.93
C ALA A 355 -38.83 -10.42 -5.24
N PHE A 356 -38.62 -9.43 -4.37
CA PHE A 356 -39.70 -8.70 -3.71
C PHE A 356 -40.54 -7.91 -4.71
N LEU A 357 -39.92 -7.25 -5.69
CA LEU A 357 -40.62 -6.57 -6.78
C LEU A 357 -41.43 -7.55 -7.65
N ILE A 358 -40.89 -8.73 -7.95
CA ILE A 358 -41.62 -9.78 -8.70
C ILE A 358 -42.82 -10.29 -7.89
N LEU A 359 -42.67 -10.53 -6.58
CA LEU A 359 -43.76 -10.93 -5.71
C LEU A 359 -44.84 -9.86 -5.60
N ILE A 360 -44.46 -8.57 -5.53
CA ILE A 360 -45.40 -7.45 -5.62
C ILE A 360 -46.17 -7.57 -6.94
N VAL A 361 -45.50 -7.65 -8.08
CA VAL A 361 -46.13 -7.72 -9.42
C VAL A 361 -47.07 -8.93 -9.56
N ILE A 362 -46.68 -10.12 -9.09
CA ILE A 362 -47.51 -11.33 -9.12
C ILE A 362 -48.72 -11.15 -8.19
N GLY A 363 -48.51 -10.59 -7.00
CA GLY A 363 -49.57 -10.25 -6.06
C GLY A 363 -50.58 -9.28 -6.68
N THR A 364 -50.11 -8.22 -7.34
CA THR A 364 -50.98 -7.29 -8.07
C THR A 364 -51.71 -7.98 -9.21
N ALA A 365 -51.04 -8.80 -10.03
CA ALA A 365 -51.66 -9.49 -11.15
C ALA A 365 -52.74 -10.50 -10.71
N TYR A 366 -52.51 -11.24 -9.61
CA TYR A 366 -53.50 -12.14 -9.01
C TYR A 366 -54.69 -11.36 -8.46
N TYR A 367 -54.43 -10.26 -7.74
CA TYR A 367 -55.45 -9.40 -7.16
C TYR A 367 -56.33 -8.70 -8.22
N LEU A 368 -55.73 -8.26 -9.33
CA LEU A 368 -56.42 -7.62 -10.46
C LEU A 368 -57.30 -8.59 -11.27
N LYS A 369 -57.27 -9.91 -11.03
CA LYS A 369 -58.12 -10.87 -11.74
C LYS A 369 -59.60 -10.81 -11.32
N LYS A 370 -59.98 -10.04 -10.28
CA LYS A 370 -61.34 -10.05 -9.67
C LYS A 370 -62.15 -8.73 -9.61
N GLU A 371 -61.66 -7.57 -10.09
CA GLU A 371 -62.41 -6.29 -9.97
C GLU A 371 -62.65 -5.53 -11.29
N SER A 372 -63.47 -4.46 -11.28
CA SER A 372 -63.85 -3.64 -12.45
C SER A 372 -62.72 -2.70 -12.93
N LEU A 373 -62.74 -2.32 -14.22
CA LEU A 373 -61.64 -1.63 -14.92
C LEU A 373 -61.18 -0.28 -14.31
N ILE A 374 -62.10 0.50 -13.75
CA ILE A 374 -61.79 1.84 -13.21
C ILE A 374 -61.07 1.76 -11.86
N LEU A 375 -61.51 0.86 -10.99
CA LEU A 375 -60.88 0.64 -9.68
C LEU A 375 -59.48 0.02 -9.83
N LYS A 376 -59.26 -0.74 -10.90
CA LYS A 376 -57.95 -1.27 -11.32
C LYS A 376 -56.97 -0.16 -11.71
N ALA A 377 -57.40 0.83 -12.49
CA ALA A 377 -56.53 1.91 -12.95
C ALA A 377 -56.06 2.81 -11.80
N LEU A 378 -56.96 3.19 -10.90
CA LEU A 378 -56.64 4.04 -9.74
C LEU A 378 -55.73 3.32 -8.74
N LYS A 379 -55.95 2.02 -8.50
CA LYS A 379 -55.11 1.22 -7.58
C LYS A 379 -53.73 0.91 -8.17
N VAL A 380 -53.61 0.69 -9.48
CA VAL A 380 -52.30 0.52 -10.15
C VAL A 380 -51.47 1.81 -10.07
N LEU A 381 -52.10 2.97 -10.23
CA LEU A 381 -51.45 4.28 -10.01
C LEU A 381 -50.98 4.45 -8.57
N LEU A 382 -51.78 4.04 -7.58
CA LEU A 382 -51.39 4.08 -6.17
C LEU A 382 -50.20 3.16 -5.87
N ILE A 383 -50.20 1.93 -6.42
CA ILE A 383 -49.11 0.98 -6.22
C ILE A 383 -47.84 1.45 -6.93
N ALA A 384 -47.96 2.02 -8.13
CA ALA A 384 -46.83 2.64 -8.82
C ALA A 384 -46.26 3.83 -8.04
N ALA A 385 -47.10 4.65 -7.41
CA ALA A 385 -46.68 5.75 -6.54
C ALA A 385 -45.97 5.23 -5.28
N ILE A 386 -46.48 4.18 -4.64
CA ILE A 386 -45.85 3.56 -3.46
C ILE A 386 -44.50 2.93 -3.83
N VAL A 387 -44.41 2.21 -4.95
CA VAL A 387 -43.15 1.65 -5.44
C VAL A 387 -42.14 2.74 -5.78
N LEU A 388 -42.60 3.85 -6.38
CA LEU A 388 -41.75 5.00 -6.66
C LEU A 388 -41.26 5.65 -5.36
N ILE A 389 -42.12 5.80 -4.35
CA ILE A 389 -41.74 6.34 -3.04
C ILE A 389 -40.75 5.40 -2.35
N LEU A 390 -40.96 4.08 -2.37
CA LEU A 390 -40.03 3.11 -1.79
C LEU A 390 -38.68 3.09 -2.53
N ALA A 391 -38.68 3.25 -3.85
CA ALA A 391 -37.46 3.38 -4.64
C ALA A 391 -36.72 4.68 -4.33
N ILE A 392 -37.44 5.79 -4.16
CA ILE A 392 -36.87 7.07 -3.72
C ILE A 392 -36.32 6.93 -2.31
N LEU A 393 -37.04 6.30 -1.38
CA LEU A 393 -36.58 6.06 -0.01
C LEU A 393 -35.35 5.15 0.03
N ALA A 394 -35.30 4.07 -0.75
CA ALA A 394 -34.13 3.20 -0.83
C ALA A 394 -32.92 3.87 -1.53
N TRP A 395 -33.17 4.90 -2.35
CA TRP A 395 -32.12 5.70 -2.98
C TRP A 395 -31.63 6.83 -2.05
N TYR A 396 -32.52 7.46 -1.30
CA TYR A 396 -32.21 8.61 -0.43
C TYR A 396 -31.81 8.24 0.99
N PHE A 397 -32.33 7.13 1.53
CA PHE A 397 -31.86 6.53 2.77
C PHE A 397 -30.90 5.40 2.40
N PRO A 398 -29.58 5.64 2.41
CA PRO A 398 -28.68 4.51 2.61
C PRO A 398 -29.13 3.86 3.91
N PHE A 399 -29.38 2.56 3.90
CA PHE A 399 -29.44 1.81 5.15
C PHE A 399 -28.05 1.94 5.79
N GLU A 400 -27.82 3.02 6.53
CA GLU A 400 -26.71 3.14 7.45
C GLU A 400 -26.93 2.04 8.50
N SER A 401 -26.21 0.93 8.34
CA SER A 401 -26.12 -0.15 9.31
C SER A 401 -25.29 0.23 10.54
N SER A 402 -25.44 1.46 11.03
CA SER A 402 -24.68 1.98 12.19
C SER A 402 -25.48 2.81 13.20
N LEU A 403 -26.83 2.81 13.17
CA LEU A 403 -27.64 3.46 14.23
C LEU A 403 -28.31 2.43 15.16
N TYR A 404 -28.03 2.57 16.46
CA TYR A 404 -28.57 1.74 17.54
C TYR A 404 -30.10 1.91 17.69
N GLU A 405 -30.79 0.81 18.00
CA GLU A 405 -32.22 0.75 18.35
C GLU A 405 -32.54 1.65 19.56
N SER A 406 -33.11 2.85 19.37
CA SER A 406 -33.96 3.54 20.37
C SER A 406 -34.45 4.97 19.99
N SER A 407 -34.09 5.58 18.87
CA SER A 407 -34.26 7.05 18.71
C SER A 407 -35.45 7.54 17.87
N VAL A 408 -36.43 6.70 17.50
CA VAL A 408 -37.65 7.18 16.82
C VAL A 408 -38.89 6.45 17.35
N GLU A 409 -39.81 7.21 17.93
CA GLU A 409 -41.15 6.73 18.30
C GLU A 409 -42.20 7.44 17.44
N ILE A 410 -43.00 6.68 16.70
CA ILE A 410 -44.06 7.20 15.81
C ILE A 410 -45.36 7.20 16.61
N ASN A 411 -45.88 8.39 16.94
CA ASN A 411 -47.12 8.53 17.69
C ASN A 411 -48.22 9.25 16.87
N ASN A 412 -49.48 8.89 17.13
CA ASN A 412 -50.72 9.49 16.58
C ASN A 412 -50.91 9.46 15.06
N ILE A 413 -50.97 8.26 14.48
CA ILE A 413 -51.59 8.09 13.15
C ILE A 413 -53.12 8.16 13.33
N GLN A 414 -53.74 9.25 12.89
CA GLN A 414 -55.21 9.33 12.78
C GLN A 414 -55.65 9.46 11.33
N TRP A 415 -56.64 8.64 10.98
CA TRP A 415 -57.42 8.75 9.75
C TRP A 415 -58.83 9.20 10.14
N ALA A 416 -59.27 10.36 9.64
CA ALA A 416 -60.66 10.78 9.78
C ALA A 416 -61.38 10.54 8.45
N ASP A 417 -62.35 9.63 8.47
CA ASP A 417 -63.21 9.32 7.33
C ASP A 417 -64.62 9.83 7.65
N THR A 418 -64.96 11.01 7.13
CA THR A 418 -66.32 11.56 7.26
C THR A 418 -66.72 12.35 6.02
N ALA A 419 -67.30 11.67 5.02
CA ALA A 419 -68.53 12.07 4.31
C ALA A 419 -68.75 11.25 3.03
N SER A 420 -70.01 11.07 2.68
CA SER A 420 -70.48 10.33 1.50
C SER A 420 -69.94 10.89 0.19
N ILE A 421 -69.47 9.94 -0.62
CA ILE A 421 -68.80 10.05 -1.91
C ILE A 421 -69.63 10.86 -2.91
N ASN A 422 -69.01 11.88 -3.51
CA ASN A 422 -69.45 12.42 -4.79
C ASN A 422 -68.25 12.65 -5.72
N GLU A 423 -68.46 12.38 -7.01
CA GLU A 423 -67.45 12.20 -8.04
C GLU A 423 -66.77 13.51 -8.44
N SER A 424 -65.80 13.99 -7.66
CA SER A 424 -64.64 14.78 -8.15
C SER A 424 -63.76 15.19 -6.97
N TYR A 425 -62.53 14.63 -6.94
CA TYR A 425 -61.45 14.86 -5.97
C TYR A 425 -61.61 14.25 -4.58
N THR A 426 -60.74 13.29 -4.25
CA THR A 426 -60.37 12.96 -2.88
C THR A 426 -59.06 13.68 -2.53
N GLY A 427 -59.16 14.76 -1.76
CA GLY A 427 -58.02 15.32 -1.06
C GLY A 427 -57.86 14.62 0.29
N GLY A 428 -56.82 13.78 0.44
CA GLY A 428 -56.41 13.27 1.73
C GLY A 428 -55.23 14.10 2.24
N ASN A 429 -55.34 14.70 3.42
CA ASN A 429 -54.19 15.31 4.09
C ASN A 429 -53.59 14.28 5.05
N LEU A 430 -52.34 13.91 4.80
CA LEU A 430 -51.50 13.22 5.75
C LEU A 430 -50.71 14.30 6.51
N SER A 431 -50.94 14.44 7.82
CA SER A 431 -50.03 15.22 8.67
C SER A 431 -49.24 14.26 9.55
N MET A 432 -47.95 14.56 9.73
CA MET A 432 -47.04 13.78 10.56
C MET A 432 -46.21 14.77 11.36
N ASP A 433 -46.33 14.71 12.69
CA ASP A 433 -45.49 15.50 13.57
C ASP A 433 -44.27 14.67 13.98
N LEU A 434 -43.08 15.14 13.60
CA LEU A 434 -41.80 14.57 14.00
C LEU A 434 -41.29 15.32 15.24
N ALA A 435 -41.41 14.70 16.41
CA ALA A 435 -40.79 15.20 17.63
C ALA A 435 -39.44 14.50 17.86
N TYR A 436 -38.34 15.23 17.68
CA TYR A 436 -37.01 14.76 18.06
C TYR A 436 -36.87 14.89 19.57
N LEU A 437 -36.74 13.75 20.27
CA LEU A 437 -36.39 13.76 21.68
C LEU A 437 -34.88 13.97 21.82
N GLU A 438 -34.54 15.12 22.40
CA GLU A 438 -33.24 15.54 22.90
C GLU A 438 -32.13 15.82 21.88
N LYS A 439 -32.16 17.07 21.42
CA LYS A 439 -30.97 17.84 21.07
C LYS A 439 -30.34 18.39 22.37
N TYR A 440 -29.58 17.55 23.08
CA TYR A 440 -28.61 18.02 24.08
C TYR A 440 -27.22 17.53 23.65
N ALA A 441 -26.37 18.36 23.05
CA ALA A 441 -25.60 19.43 23.70
C ALA A 441 -24.25 18.92 24.27
N TYR A 442 -23.22 19.11 23.43
CA TYR A 442 -21.80 19.45 23.72
C TYR A 442 -20.81 18.36 24.20
N PRO A 443 -19.49 18.54 23.96
CA PRO A 443 -18.78 19.62 23.25
C PRO A 443 -18.16 19.24 21.89
#